data_AF-A0A1E7FHI0-F1
#
_entry.id   AF-A0A1E7FHI0-F1
#
_cell.length_a   1.000
_cell.length_b   1.000
_cell.length_c   1.000
_cell.angle_alpha   90.00
_cell.angle_beta   90.00
_cell.angle_gamma   90.00
#
_symmetry.space_group_name_H-M   'P 1'
#
loop_
_entity.id
_entity.type
_entity.pdbx_description
1 polymer ?
#
loop_
_entity_poly.entity_id
_entity_poly.type
_entity_poly.pdbx_seq_one_letter_code
_entity_poly.pdbx_strand_id
1 'polypeptide(L)'
;PKYPIIKADPNVDDVVKGMRTSDYLFISSAMAGTYAYGFLLGKPVRGPTAVMCASAGFTFAMFHTMQTVRSRMLGYRENDREVKKYGLA
;
A
#
# COMPACT_ATOMS: atom_id res chain seq x y z
N PRO A 1 -4.36 21.31 -0.51
CA PRO A 1 -3.17 20.43 -0.37
C PRO A 1 -2.05 21.23 0.31
N LYS A 2 -1.30 20.61 1.24
CA LYS A 2 -0.24 21.28 2.00
C LYS A 2 1.13 21.17 1.31
N TYR A 3 1.29 20.18 0.45
CA TYR A 3 2.49 19.89 -0.32
C TYR A 3 2.25 20.14 -1.81
N PRO A 4 3.32 20.28 -2.64
CA PRO A 4 3.17 20.52 -4.06
C PRO A 4 2.38 19.40 -4.74
N ILE A 5 1.53 19.75 -5.72
CA ILE A 5 0.81 18.75 -6.50
C ILE A 5 1.77 18.25 -7.60
N ILE A 6 2.00 16.95 -7.67
CA ILE A 6 2.85 16.33 -8.70
C ILE A 6 2.00 15.97 -9.91
N LYS A 7 0.78 15.47 -9.69
CA LYS A 7 -0.16 15.14 -10.74
C LYS A 7 -1.57 15.28 -10.19
N ALA A 8 -2.37 16.13 -10.82
CA ALA A 8 -3.74 16.42 -10.37
C ALA A 8 -4.70 15.24 -10.57
N ASP A 9 -4.47 14.42 -11.59
CA ASP A 9 -5.25 13.20 -11.84
C ASP A 9 -4.32 11.99 -12.05
N PRO A 10 -3.88 11.34 -10.96
CA PRO A 10 -3.02 10.17 -11.05
C PRO A 10 -3.82 8.91 -11.40
N ASN A 11 -3.38 8.22 -12.45
CA ASN A 11 -3.89 6.92 -12.83
C ASN A 11 -3.31 5.81 -11.96
N VAL A 12 -3.91 4.62 -12.02
CA VAL A 12 -3.43 3.42 -11.29
C VAL A 12 -1.95 3.16 -11.59
N ASP A 13 -1.55 3.34 -12.84
CA ASP A 13 -0.18 3.10 -13.31
C ASP A 13 0.83 4.08 -12.67
N ASP A 14 0.43 5.34 -12.47
CA ASP A 14 1.25 6.34 -11.78
C ASP A 14 1.41 5.96 -10.31
N VAL A 15 0.32 5.56 -9.67
CA VAL A 15 0.29 5.12 -8.27
C VAL A 15 1.20 3.92 -8.04
N VAL A 16 1.20 2.93 -8.94
CA VAL A 16 2.08 1.77 -8.84
C VAL A 16 3.55 2.17 -8.98
N LYS A 17 3.88 3.05 -9.93
CA LYS A 17 5.25 3.56 -10.13
C LYS A 17 5.74 4.46 -8.97
N GLY A 18 4.81 5.08 -8.26
CA GLY A 18 5.06 5.96 -7.11
C GLY A 18 5.25 5.26 -5.77
N MET A 19 5.13 3.92 -5.71
CA MET A 19 5.36 3.17 -4.48
C MET A 19 6.82 3.30 -4.00
N ARG A 20 6.97 3.57 -2.70
CA ARG A 20 8.26 3.57 -1.98
C ARG A 20 8.56 2.16 -1.49
N THR A 21 9.82 1.91 -1.14
CA THR A 21 10.21 0.66 -0.44
C THR A 21 9.43 0.43 0.86
N SER A 22 9.08 1.51 1.58
CA SER A 22 8.25 1.44 2.78
C SER A 22 6.84 0.90 2.51
N ASP A 23 6.28 1.16 1.34
CA ASP A 23 4.95 0.69 0.93
C ASP A 23 4.97 -0.83 0.72
N TYR A 24 6.01 -1.33 0.05
CA TYR A 24 6.21 -2.78 -0.13
C TYR A 24 6.43 -3.50 1.19
N LEU A 25 7.18 -2.89 2.12
CA LEU A 25 7.36 -3.43 3.48
C LEU A 25 6.05 -3.44 4.27
N PHE A 26 5.21 -2.43 4.12
CA PHE A 26 3.89 -2.41 4.73
C PHE A 26 2.99 -3.52 4.18
N ILE A 27 2.96 -3.70 2.85
CA ILE A 27 2.17 -4.77 2.22
C ILE A 27 2.65 -6.15 2.68
N SER A 28 3.96 -6.39 2.67
CA SER A 28 4.52 -7.69 3.05
C SER A 28 4.30 -7.99 4.53
N SER A 29 4.48 -7.00 5.42
CA SER A 29 4.24 -7.16 6.85
C SER A 29 2.77 -7.38 7.18
N ALA A 30 1.85 -6.66 6.52
CA ALA A 30 0.41 -6.87 6.68
C ALA A 30 0.00 -8.28 6.23
N MET A 31 0.45 -8.72 5.06
CA MET A 31 0.19 -10.07 4.56
C MET A 31 0.75 -11.16 5.48
N ALA A 32 1.99 -11.00 5.94
CA ALA A 32 2.61 -11.97 6.85
C ALA A 32 1.90 -12.01 8.21
N GLY A 33 1.51 -10.85 8.74
CA GLY A 33 0.77 -10.74 10.00
C GLY A 33 -0.60 -11.41 9.92
N THR A 34 -1.35 -11.19 8.85
CA THR A 34 -2.66 -11.84 8.69
C THR A 34 -2.55 -13.32 8.36
N TYR A 35 -1.50 -13.75 7.65
CA TYR A 35 -1.19 -15.18 7.47
C TYR A 35 -0.94 -15.86 8.81
N ALA A 36 -0.06 -15.29 9.64
CA ALA A 36 0.27 -15.83 10.96
C ALA A 36 -0.98 -15.90 11.86
N TYR A 37 -1.81 -14.87 11.83
CA TYR A 37 -3.10 -14.84 12.53
C TYR A 37 -4.01 -16.00 12.09
N GLY A 38 -4.19 -16.19 10.78
CA GLY A 38 -5.02 -17.27 10.24
C GLY A 38 -4.46 -18.66 10.55
N PHE A 39 -3.14 -18.82 10.62
CA PHE A 39 -2.51 -20.10 10.96
C PHE A 39 -2.69 -20.47 12.45
N LEU A 40 -2.56 -19.49 13.34
CA LEU A 40 -2.68 -19.69 14.79
C LEU A 40 -4.13 -20.02 15.20
N LEU A 41 -5.10 -19.28 14.67
CA LEU A 41 -6.51 -19.37 15.07
C LEU A 41 -7.37 -20.24 14.15
N GLY A 42 -6.90 -20.60 12.95
CA GLY A 42 -7.67 -21.32 11.94
C GLY A 42 -7.87 -22.82 12.18
N LYS A 43 -7.86 -23.33 13.42
CA LYS A 43 -8.19 -24.75 13.66
C LYS A 43 -9.66 -25.01 13.26
N PRO A 44 -10.00 -26.16 12.65
CA PRO A 44 -9.12 -27.30 12.32
C PRO A 44 -8.35 -27.16 10.99
N VAL A 45 -8.74 -26.23 10.10
CA VAL A 45 -8.24 -26.15 8.71
C VAL A 45 -7.20 -25.01 8.54
N ARG A 46 -6.12 -25.07 9.32
CA ARG A 46 -5.15 -23.95 9.48
C ARG A 46 -4.56 -23.42 8.18
N GLY A 47 -4.19 -24.30 7.25
CA GLY A 47 -3.55 -23.92 5.98
C GLY A 47 -4.46 -23.05 5.11
N PRO A 48 -5.64 -23.55 4.69
CA PRO A 48 -6.64 -22.78 3.96
C PRO A 48 -7.05 -21.48 4.65
N THR A 49 -7.27 -21.50 5.98
CA THR A 49 -7.60 -20.28 6.73
C THR A 49 -6.47 -19.26 6.71
N ALA A 50 -5.21 -19.69 6.85
CA ALA A 50 -4.06 -18.80 6.75
C ALA A 50 -3.94 -18.13 5.37
N VAL A 51 -4.14 -18.89 4.28
CA VAL A 51 -4.12 -18.35 2.91
C VAL A 51 -5.25 -17.35 2.69
N MET A 52 -6.46 -17.63 3.20
CA MET A 52 -7.60 -16.72 3.10
C MET A 52 -7.39 -15.44 3.91
N CYS A 53 -6.83 -15.53 5.12
CA CYS A 53 -6.47 -14.34 5.90
C CYS A 53 -5.33 -13.54 5.23
N ALA A 54 -4.35 -14.21 4.62
CA ALA A 54 -3.28 -13.56 3.87
C ALA A 54 -3.79 -12.80 2.65
N SER A 55 -4.71 -13.39 1.87
CA SER A 55 -5.30 -12.72 0.71
C SER A 55 -6.14 -11.51 1.13
N ALA A 56 -6.94 -11.62 2.18
CA ALA A 56 -7.69 -10.50 2.75
C ALA A 56 -6.77 -9.38 3.25
N GLY A 57 -5.70 -9.73 3.97
CA GLY A 57 -4.70 -8.78 4.45
C GLY A 57 -3.93 -8.08 3.32
N PHE A 58 -3.59 -8.82 2.27
CA PHE A 58 -2.97 -8.28 1.07
C PHE A 58 -3.90 -7.27 0.37
N THR A 59 -5.17 -7.61 0.17
CA THR A 59 -6.16 -6.70 -0.42
C THR A 59 -6.32 -5.42 0.39
N PHE A 60 -6.44 -5.53 1.72
CA PHE A 60 -6.48 -4.37 2.61
C PHE A 60 -5.23 -3.50 2.47
N ALA A 61 -4.05 -4.11 2.54
CA ALA A 61 -2.80 -3.38 2.47
C ALA A 61 -2.63 -2.68 1.12
N MET A 62 -2.99 -3.34 0.00
CA MET A 62 -2.97 -2.73 -1.33
C MET A 62 -3.86 -1.50 -1.40
N PHE A 63 -5.10 -1.57 -0.91
CA PHE A 63 -5.99 -0.41 -0.91
C PHE A 63 -5.44 0.76 -0.08
N HIS A 64 -4.96 0.48 1.13
CA HIS A 64 -4.35 1.51 1.98
C HIS A 64 -3.12 2.15 1.31
N THR A 65 -2.32 1.34 0.64
CA THR A 65 -1.09 1.79 -0.02
C THR A 65 -1.39 2.66 -1.24
N MET A 66 -2.33 2.23 -2.08
CA MET A 66 -2.77 3.00 -3.25
C MET A 66 -3.35 4.36 -2.84
N GLN A 67 -4.18 4.40 -1.80
CA GLN A 67 -4.68 5.65 -1.23
C GLN A 67 -3.52 6.53 -0.74
N THR A 68 -2.56 5.94 -0.02
CA THR A 68 -1.40 6.66 0.52
C THR A 68 -0.52 7.28 -0.56
N VAL A 69 -0.21 6.54 -1.63
CA VAL A 69 0.58 7.07 -2.76
C VAL A 69 -0.21 8.15 -3.49
N ARG A 70 -1.51 7.93 -3.74
CA ARG A 70 -2.37 8.93 -4.39
C ARG A 70 -2.42 10.23 -3.58
N SER A 71 -2.55 10.13 -2.25
CA SER A 71 -2.51 11.30 -1.37
C SER A 71 -1.19 12.07 -1.44
N ARG A 72 -0.05 11.38 -1.66
CA ARG A 72 1.25 12.03 -1.88
C ARG A 72 1.31 12.76 -3.23
N MET A 73 0.79 12.15 -4.30
CA MET A 73 0.75 12.79 -5.62
C MET A 73 -0.12 14.04 -5.65
N LEU A 74 -1.22 14.02 -4.90
CA LEU A 74 -2.16 15.16 -4.76
C LEU A 74 -1.70 16.20 -3.73
N GLY A 75 -0.56 16.01 -3.06
CA GLY A 75 -0.03 16.95 -2.08
C GLY A 75 -0.78 17.00 -0.75
N TYR A 76 -1.55 15.96 -0.42
CA TYR A 76 -2.19 15.79 0.91
C TYR A 76 -1.25 15.18 1.95
N ARG A 77 -0.15 14.56 1.50
CA ARG A 77 0.91 13.98 2.33
C ARG A 77 2.29 14.44 1.83
N GLU A 78 3.29 14.30 2.70
CA GLU A 78 4.68 14.63 2.41
C GLU A 78 5.19 13.87 1.18
N ASN A 79 5.69 14.62 0.20
CA ASN A 79 6.02 14.12 -1.12
C ASN A 79 7.36 14.65 -1.67
N ASP A 80 8.29 15.09 -0.82
CA ASP A 80 9.58 15.66 -1.21
C ASP A 80 10.39 14.72 -2.12
N ARG A 81 10.29 13.40 -1.87
CA ARG A 81 10.97 12.38 -2.67
C ARG A 81 10.37 12.25 -4.07
N GLU A 82 9.05 12.33 -4.16
CA GLU A 82 8.29 12.21 -5.40
C GLU A 82 8.45 13.49 -6.23
N VAL A 83 8.45 14.67 -5.60
CA VAL A 83 8.76 15.95 -6.27
C VAL A 83 10.16 15.92 -6.88
N LYS A 84 11.15 15.39 -6.16
CA LYS A 84 12.53 15.22 -6.71
C LYS A 84 12.59 14.24 -7.88
N LYS A 85 11.76 13.20 -7.88
CA LYS A 85 11.79 12.12 -8.88
C LYS A 85 11.01 12.46 -10.15
N TYR A 86 9.85 13.09 -10.00
CA TYR A 86 8.91 13.35 -11.10
C TYR A 86 8.86 14.82 -11.52
N GLY A 87 9.44 15.71 -10.72
CA GLY A 87 9.26 17.15 -10.90
C GLY A 87 7.90 17.61 -10.40
N LEU A 88 7.62 18.89 -10.64
CA LEU A 88 6.29 19.48 -10.48
C LEU A 88 5.61 19.47 -11.86
N ALA A 89 4.32 19.14 -11.89
CA ALA A 89 3.50 19.30 -13.09
C ALA A 89 2.90 20.71 -13.17
#